data_AF-A7GS65-F1
#
_entry.id   AF-A7GS65-F1
#
_cell.length_a   1.000
_cell.length_b   1.000
_cell.length_c   1.000
_cell.angle_alpha   90.00
_cell.angle_beta   90.00
_cell.angle_gamma   90.00
#
_symmetry.space_group_name_H-M   'P 1'
#
loop_
_entity.id
_entity.type
_entity.pdbx_description
1 polymer ?
#
loop_
_entity_poly.entity_id
_entity_poly.type
_entity_poly.pdbx_seq_one_letter_code
_entity_poly.pdbx_strand_id
1 'polypeptide(L)'
;MDLVKFDGMIDAVQRATCIPIHDKQKEAFKQKYDFEPEFEYGRDENQHYVIRTSKKMLEEMEFYLALKYDRDGIDLYMSAEIDGVSYVSVSYREDALHLQELFQFLEDNR
;
A
#
# COMPACT_ATOMS: atom_id res chain seq x y z
N MET A 1 -12.12 23.12 -8.20
CA MET A 1 -11.05 22.18 -7.84
C MET A 1 -10.45 21.68 -9.14
N ASP A 2 -9.19 22.00 -9.40
CA ASP A 2 -8.52 21.78 -10.69
C ASP A 2 -8.33 20.30 -11.01
N LEU A 3 -9.00 19.85 -12.09
CA LEU A 3 -8.87 18.52 -12.69
C LEU A 3 -7.40 18.16 -13.01
N VAL A 4 -6.56 19.16 -13.27
CA VAL A 4 -5.12 19.01 -13.59
C VAL A 4 -4.31 18.39 -12.44
N LYS A 5 -4.69 18.63 -11.18
CA LYS A 5 -4.04 17.99 -10.03
C LYS A 5 -4.42 16.51 -9.91
N PHE A 6 -5.63 16.15 -10.31
CA PHE A 6 -6.12 14.77 -10.28
C PHE A 6 -5.44 13.91 -11.34
N ASP A 7 -5.29 14.40 -12.58
CA ASP A 7 -4.61 13.65 -13.65
C ASP A 7 -3.14 13.35 -13.31
N GLY A 8 -2.41 14.31 -12.75
CA GLY A 8 -1.02 14.10 -12.32
C GLY A 8 -0.87 13.12 -11.15
N MET A 9 -1.86 13.06 -10.26
CA MET A 9 -1.88 12.12 -9.12
C MET A 9 -2.21 10.69 -9.58
N ILE A 10 -3.12 10.55 -10.54
CA ILE A 10 -3.42 9.27 -11.20
C ILE A 10 -2.16 8.74 -11.91
N ASP A 11 -1.46 9.60 -12.64
CA ASP A 11 -0.22 9.24 -13.33
C ASP A 11 0.88 8.77 -12.37
N ALA A 12 1.13 9.46 -11.26
CA ALA A 12 2.18 9.08 -10.31
C ALA A 12 1.93 7.71 -9.67
N VAL A 13 0.68 7.46 -9.27
CA VAL A 13 0.29 6.16 -8.70
C VAL A 13 0.31 5.08 -9.76
N GLN A 14 -0.18 5.32 -10.98
CA GLN A 14 -0.17 4.33 -12.06
C GLN A 14 1.26 3.99 -12.52
N ARG A 15 2.18 4.96 -12.48
CA ARG A 15 3.58 4.78 -12.83
C ARG A 15 4.40 4.09 -11.74
N ALA A 16 3.90 4.03 -10.51
CA ALA A 16 4.57 3.26 -9.46
C ALA A 16 4.73 1.81 -9.90
N THR A 17 5.95 1.29 -9.79
CA THR A 17 6.21 -0.11 -10.12
C THR A 17 5.85 -0.94 -8.89
N CYS A 18 4.66 -1.52 -8.90
CA CYS A 18 4.18 -2.40 -7.85
C CYS A 18 4.21 -3.85 -8.32
N ILE A 19 4.51 -4.76 -7.40
CA ILE A 19 4.42 -6.20 -7.60
C ILE A 19 3.40 -6.79 -6.62
N PRO A 20 2.63 -7.81 -7.02
CA PRO A 20 1.78 -8.53 -6.10
C PRO A 20 2.63 -9.26 -5.07
N ILE A 21 2.15 -9.32 -3.83
CA ILE A 21 2.75 -10.24 -2.85
C ILE A 21 2.60 -11.69 -3.30
N HIS A 22 3.64 -12.49 -3.10
CA HIS A 22 3.65 -13.90 -3.50
C HIS A 22 3.42 -14.85 -2.33
N ASP A 23 3.26 -16.14 -2.62
CA ASP A 23 2.81 -17.14 -1.65
C ASP A 23 3.69 -17.24 -0.40
N LYS A 24 5.02 -17.23 -0.55
CA LYS A 24 5.95 -17.24 0.60
C LYS A 24 5.79 -16.01 1.50
N GLN A 25 5.56 -14.82 0.94
CA GLN A 25 5.27 -13.62 1.74
C GLN A 25 3.92 -13.77 2.47
N LYS A 26 2.88 -14.26 1.76
CA LYS A 26 1.56 -14.54 2.37
C LYS A 26 1.65 -15.54 3.53
N GLU A 27 2.43 -16.62 3.37
CA GLU A 27 2.70 -17.58 4.44
C GLU A 27 3.39 -16.93 5.63
N ALA A 28 4.35 -16.04 5.40
CA ALA A 28 5.03 -15.31 6.46
C ALA A 28 4.06 -14.38 7.22
N PHE A 29 3.14 -13.70 6.54
CA PHE A 29 2.07 -12.93 7.20
C PHE A 29 1.17 -13.82 8.04
N LYS A 30 0.76 -14.97 7.51
CA LYS A 30 -0.08 -15.93 8.23
C LYS A 30 0.60 -16.41 9.50
N GLN A 31 1.89 -16.72 9.45
CA GLN A 31 2.65 -17.17 10.62
C GLN A 31 2.83 -16.07 11.68
N LYS A 32 3.08 -14.83 11.25
CA LYS A 32 3.39 -13.72 12.17
C LYS A 32 2.16 -13.02 12.73
N TYR A 33 1.11 -12.88 11.93
CA TYR A 33 -0.05 -12.04 12.22
C TYR A 33 -1.40 -12.79 12.12
N ASP A 34 -1.41 -14.08 11.77
CA ASP A 34 -2.62 -14.87 11.50
C ASP A 34 -3.54 -14.19 10.46
N PHE A 35 -2.90 -13.65 9.42
CA PHE A 35 -3.50 -12.78 8.42
C PHE A 35 -3.01 -13.17 7.02
N GLU A 36 -3.93 -13.27 6.06
CA GLU A 36 -3.62 -13.58 4.65
C GLU A 36 -3.90 -12.34 3.78
N PRO A 37 -2.91 -11.47 3.58
CA PRO A 37 -3.11 -10.26 2.80
C PRO A 37 -3.27 -10.54 1.32
N GLU A 38 -3.91 -9.59 0.62
CA GLU A 38 -3.90 -9.46 -0.83
C GLU A 38 -3.67 -8.00 -1.22
N PHE A 39 -2.42 -7.65 -1.55
CA PHE A 39 -2.05 -6.31 -2.00
C PHE A 39 -0.87 -6.36 -2.97
N GLU A 40 -0.69 -5.26 -3.71
CA GLU A 40 0.54 -4.96 -4.41
C GLU A 40 1.33 -3.93 -3.62
N TYR A 41 2.65 -4.03 -3.69
CA TYR A 41 3.56 -3.10 -3.03
C TYR A 41 4.68 -2.69 -3.96
N GLY A 42 5.21 -1.50 -3.74
CA GLY A 42 6.30 -0.97 -4.55
C GLY A 42 6.71 0.43 -4.12
N ARG A 43 7.39 1.13 -5.02
CA ARG A 43 7.74 2.53 -4.81
C ARG A 43 7.33 3.38 -6.01
N ASP A 44 6.99 4.64 -5.75
CA ASP A 44 6.77 5.64 -6.79
C ASP A 44 8.08 6.29 -7.27
N GLU A 45 7.97 7.24 -8.21
CA GLU A 45 9.11 7.97 -8.78
C GLU A 45 9.92 8.76 -7.73
N ASN A 46 9.32 9.08 -6.58
CA ASN A 46 9.94 9.80 -5.47
C ASN A 46 10.46 8.84 -4.37
N GLN A 47 10.51 7.53 -4.63
CA GLN A 47 10.91 6.49 -3.67
C GLN A 47 9.93 6.30 -2.49
N HIS A 48 8.76 6.93 -2.54
CA HIS A 48 7.75 6.73 -1.51
C HIS A 48 7.14 5.34 -1.59
N TYR A 49 6.78 4.79 -0.43
CA TYR A 49 6.22 3.45 -0.33
C TYR A 49 4.78 3.43 -0.83
N VAL A 50 4.49 2.58 -1.82
CA VAL A 50 3.16 2.47 -2.41
C VAL A 50 2.53 1.13 -2.05
N ILE A 51 1.31 1.18 -1.55
CA ILE A 51 0.44 0.01 -1.37
C ILE A 51 -0.79 0.17 -2.27
N ARG A 52 -1.14 -0.87 -3.03
CA ARG A 52 -2.38 -0.95 -3.81
C ARG A 52 -3.18 -2.15 -3.35
N THR A 53 -4.43 -1.92 -2.95
CA THR A 53 -5.28 -3.00 -2.45
C THR A 53 -6.75 -2.58 -2.43
N SER A 54 -7.64 -3.44 -1.97
CA SER A 54 -9.02 -3.04 -1.66
C SER A 54 -9.05 -2.18 -0.40
N LYS A 55 -10.01 -1.26 -0.30
CA LYS A 55 -10.20 -0.44 0.91
C LYS A 55 -10.36 -1.32 2.16
N LYS A 56 -11.12 -2.41 2.05
CA LYS A 56 -11.29 -3.39 3.13
C LYS A 56 -9.95 -3.97 3.58
N MET A 57 -9.11 -4.38 2.63
CA MET A 57 -7.80 -4.95 2.94
C MET A 57 -6.85 -3.91 3.54
N LEU A 58 -6.90 -2.65 3.08
CA LEU A 58 -6.14 -1.57 3.72
C LEU A 58 -6.55 -1.39 5.18
N GLU A 59 -7.85 -1.42 5.49
CA GLU A 59 -8.35 -1.33 6.87
C GLU A 59 -7.89 -2.52 7.73
N GLU A 60 -7.88 -3.73 7.18
CA GLU A 60 -7.32 -4.91 7.85
C GLU A 60 -5.80 -4.73 8.10
N MET A 61 -5.05 -4.26 7.11
CA MET A 61 -3.62 -3.96 7.27
C MET A 61 -3.36 -2.88 8.33
N GLU A 62 -4.15 -1.78 8.35
CA GLU A 62 -4.05 -0.75 9.38
C GLU A 62 -4.28 -1.30 10.79
N PHE A 63 -5.15 -2.31 10.91
CA PHE A 63 -5.45 -2.98 12.17
C PHE A 63 -4.29 -3.89 12.62
N TYR A 64 -3.81 -4.77 11.74
CA TYR A 64 -2.76 -5.75 12.08
C TYR A 64 -1.36 -5.17 12.16
N LEU A 65 -1.06 -4.17 11.34
CA LEU A 65 0.30 -3.63 11.15
C LEU A 65 0.48 -2.24 11.75
N ALA A 66 -0.52 -1.73 12.48
CA ALA A 66 -0.48 -0.41 13.12
C ALA A 66 -0.26 0.77 12.15
N LEU A 67 -0.49 0.60 10.84
CA LEU A 67 -0.28 1.65 9.82
C LEU A 67 -1.14 2.90 10.07
N LYS A 68 -2.23 2.80 10.85
CA LYS A 68 -3.06 3.93 11.23
C LYS A 68 -2.31 5.08 11.92
N TYR A 69 -1.15 4.79 12.54
CA TYR A 69 -0.31 5.81 13.18
C TYR A 69 0.56 6.57 12.18
N ASP A 70 0.76 6.01 10.98
CA ASP A 70 1.58 6.62 9.92
C ASP A 70 0.70 7.43 8.94
N ARG A 71 -0.55 7.76 9.31
CA ARG A 71 -1.50 8.49 8.46
C ARG A 71 -1.03 9.89 8.07
N ASP A 72 -0.28 10.56 8.94
CA ASP A 72 0.33 11.86 8.65
C ASP A 72 1.47 11.74 7.62
N GLY A 73 1.99 10.52 7.40
CA GLY A 73 2.98 10.19 6.38
C GLY A 73 2.38 9.91 5.00
N ILE A 74 1.05 9.94 4.83
CA ILE A 74 0.41 9.72 3.53
C ILE A 74 0.60 10.96 2.65
N ASP A 75 1.34 10.80 1.57
CA ASP A 75 1.50 11.84 0.55
C ASP A 75 0.42 11.80 -0.52
N LEU A 76 -0.12 10.61 -0.80
CA LEU A 76 -1.12 10.44 -1.84
C LEU A 76 -2.10 9.32 -1.48
N TYR A 77 -3.39 9.63 -1.60
CA TYR A 77 -4.48 8.68 -1.45
C TYR A 77 -5.39 8.75 -2.68
N MET A 78 -5.55 7.61 -3.36
CA MET A 78 -6.49 7.44 -4.46
C MET A 78 -7.46 6.32 -4.15
N SER A 79 -8.70 6.49 -4.57
CA SER A 79 -9.74 5.46 -4.46
C SER A 79 -10.53 5.35 -5.77
N ALA A 80 -10.84 4.13 -6.18
CA ALA A 80 -11.71 3.83 -7.31
C ALA A 80 -12.68 2.71 -6.93
N GLU A 81 -13.88 2.72 -7.48
CA GLU A 81 -14.82 1.60 -7.35
C GLU A 81 -14.88 0.84 -8.67
N ILE A 82 -14.61 -0.46 -8.63
CA ILE A 82 -14.61 -1.36 -9.79
C ILE A 82 -15.44 -2.58 -9.39
N ASP A 83 -16.49 -2.88 -10.16
CA ASP A 83 -17.39 -4.03 -9.91
C ASP A 83 -17.93 -4.09 -8.47
N GLY A 84 -18.21 -2.93 -7.86
CA GLY A 84 -18.70 -2.81 -6.48
C GLY A 84 -17.63 -3.01 -5.40
N VAL A 85 -16.36 -3.15 -5.78
CA VAL A 85 -15.21 -3.23 -4.87
C VAL A 85 -14.48 -1.90 -4.89
N SER A 86 -14.31 -1.28 -3.73
CA SER A 86 -13.48 -0.08 -3.57
C SER A 86 -12.01 -0.47 -3.51
N TYR A 87 -11.24 -0.06 -4.50
CA TYR A 87 -9.78 -0.14 -4.54
C TYR A 87 -9.17 1.17 -4.07
N VAL A 88 -8.03 1.06 -3.42
CA VAL A 88 -7.25 2.19 -2.92
C VAL A 88 -5.79 2.03 -3.29
N SER A 89 -5.14 3.14 -3.57
CA SER A 89 -3.69 3.22 -3.64
C SER A 89 -3.21 4.34 -2.73
N VAL A 90 -2.23 4.01 -1.91
CA VAL A 90 -1.69 4.92 -0.91
C VAL A 90 -0.18 4.99 -1.09
N SER A 91 0.35 6.21 -1.25
CA SER A 91 1.78 6.50 -1.23
C SER A 91 2.11 7.15 0.12
N TYR A 92 3.08 6.57 0.82
CA TYR A 92 3.57 7.05 2.10
C TYR A 92 5.00 7.56 1.96
N ARG A 93 5.28 8.67 2.62
CA ARG A 93 6.63 9.22 2.79
C ARG A 93 7.58 8.18 3.38
N GLU A 94 8.85 8.37 3.07
CA GLU A 94 9.90 7.47 3.54
C GLU A 94 10.00 7.39 5.06
N ASP A 95 9.51 8.36 5.83
CA ASP A 95 9.57 8.39 7.30
C ASP A 95 8.50 7.54 8.02
N ALA A 96 7.63 6.84 7.28
CA ALA A 96 6.62 5.94 7.85
C ALA A 96 7.27 4.65 8.40
N LEU A 97 7.55 4.63 9.71
CA LEU A 97 8.28 3.55 10.40
C LEU A 97 7.68 2.16 10.16
N HIS A 98 6.36 1.99 10.33
CA HIS A 98 5.74 0.68 10.21
C HIS A 98 5.67 0.22 8.75
N LEU A 99 5.63 1.16 7.79
CA LEU A 99 5.77 0.84 6.38
C LEU A 99 7.19 0.42 6.02
N GLN A 100 8.22 1.07 6.57
CA GLN A 100 9.59 0.62 6.38
C GLN A 100 9.75 -0.83 6.87
N GLU A 101 9.23 -1.13 8.06
CA GLU A 101 9.27 -2.49 8.63
C GLU A 101 8.49 -3.50 7.79
N LEU A 102 7.32 -3.12 7.28
CA LEU A 102 6.52 -3.93 6.35
C LEU A 102 7.30 -4.26 5.07
N PHE A 103 7.92 -3.26 4.45
CA PHE A 103 8.66 -3.45 3.21
C PHE A 103 9.94 -4.27 3.43
N GLN A 104 10.64 -4.05 4.55
CA GLN A 104 11.78 -4.88 4.92
C GLN A 104 11.35 -6.34 5.13
N PHE A 105 10.23 -6.56 5.83
CA PHE A 105 9.67 -7.89 6.02
C PHE A 105 9.32 -8.58 4.70
N LEU A 106 8.77 -7.84 3.73
CA LEU A 106 8.47 -8.37 2.41
C LEU A 106 9.74 -8.78 1.64
N GLU A 107 10.80 -7.96 1.67
CA GLU A 107 12.06 -8.28 1.00
C GLU A 107 12.80 -9.46 1.67
N ASP A 108 12.76 -9.56 3.00
CA ASP A 108 13.36 -10.69 3.74
C ASP A 108 12.67 -12.03 3.39
N ASN A 109 11.42 -11.97 2.94
CA ASN A 109 10.59 -13.14 2.61
C ASN A 109 10.35 -13.30 1.11
N ARG A 110 11.15 -12.66 0.26
CA ARG A 110 11.07 -12.75 -1.20
C ARG A 110 11.41 -14.14 -1.76
#